data_AF-A0AAJ0X9H0-F1
#
_entry.id   AF-A0AAJ0X9H0-F1
#
_cell.length_a   1.000
_cell.length_b   1.000
_cell.length_c   1.000
_cell.angle_alpha   90.00
_cell.angle_beta   90.00
_cell.angle_gamma   90.00
#
_symmetry.space_group_name_H-M   'P 1'
#
loop_
_entity.id
_entity.type
_entity.pdbx_description
1 polymer ?
#
loop_
_entity_poly.entity_id
_entity_poly.type
_entity_poly.pdbx_seq_one_letter_code
_entity_poly.pdbx_strand_id
1 'polypeptide(L)'
;MRKPNVLALTTPHPVVQPCARSIGNRPLLAALLAGGLGLTAVAVAAADTDPAPQPDVAAESTDASSGSPDASSHADAAEAKADDPGAESERSALQSKLETLQSRAESLQERVTALQAELNGVNAEKAALTSEIDRLNQQQTELEAKAAKLPRLEQELGQAQSAAERAEQEAARLREQIVQLERQRDSAAQEHRARLTASEMRVREHKRRMSGVEAQLQQLERRLAQREAQIERLEAAEARRAQTNEQLERRLAEREAQIKRLEAAEARRAQTKEQLERRLAQREAQIERLEAAEARRSQTKEQLETRLAELRDQLPAPEGGTVTADEAREQAEQDAAALRKLLNEGQGVQNPQLWQQVRATENALHRSQFLLARADGARTVYRIRPGDSLARISSLFYGDGDDWSRIFEANRHLLEDPNQLYPGLTLVIP
;
A
#
# COMPACT_ATOMS: atom_id res chain seq x y z
N MET A 1 -7.68 20.90 21.20
CA MET A 1 -8.63 19.86 20.72
C MET A 1 -9.60 20.48 19.72
N ARG A 2 -9.55 20.10 18.44
CA ARG A 2 -10.58 20.40 17.42
C ARG A 2 -11.01 19.05 16.82
N LYS A 3 -12.32 18.78 16.76
CA LYS A 3 -12.85 17.52 16.22
C LYS A 3 -12.75 17.52 14.68
N PRO A 4 -12.37 16.42 14.03
CA PRO A 4 -12.44 16.30 12.57
C PRO A 4 -13.88 16.09 12.11
N ASN A 5 -14.19 16.60 10.92
CA ASN A 5 -15.50 16.52 10.29
C ASN A 5 -15.57 15.26 9.42
N VAL A 6 -16.56 14.39 9.63
CA VAL A 6 -16.69 13.12 8.88
C VAL A 6 -17.61 13.33 7.69
N LEU A 7 -17.03 13.40 6.49
CA LEU A 7 -17.78 13.35 5.23
C LEU A 7 -17.82 11.90 4.73
N ALA A 8 -18.98 11.26 4.84
CA ALA A 8 -19.24 9.95 4.26
C ALA A 8 -19.57 10.09 2.77
N LEU A 9 -18.68 9.59 1.89
CA LEU A 9 -18.93 9.44 0.46
C LEU A 9 -19.47 8.04 0.19
N THR A 10 -20.79 7.91 0.19
CA THR A 10 -21.48 6.66 -0.18
C THR A 10 -21.89 6.70 -1.65
N THR A 11 -21.36 5.80 -2.47
CA THR A 11 -21.83 5.57 -3.85
C THR A 11 -22.16 4.10 -4.05
N PRO A 12 -23.32 3.75 -4.64
CA PRO A 12 -23.55 2.45 -5.23
C PRO A 12 -23.65 2.53 -6.77
N HIS A 13 -23.22 1.45 -7.43
CA HIS A 13 -23.18 1.30 -8.89
C HIS A 13 -24.56 1.28 -9.56
N PRO A 14 -24.64 1.61 -10.87
CA PRO A 14 -25.84 1.37 -11.68
C PRO A 14 -26.08 -0.12 -11.93
N VAL A 15 -27.36 -0.51 -11.95
CA VAL A 15 -27.82 -1.89 -12.18
C VAL A 15 -27.73 -2.27 -13.67
N VAL A 16 -27.23 -3.47 -13.94
CA VAL A 16 -27.17 -4.08 -15.27
C VAL A 16 -28.58 -4.48 -15.75
N GLN A 17 -29.00 -3.99 -16.92
CA GLN A 17 -30.17 -4.55 -17.63
C GLN A 17 -29.75 -5.71 -18.55
N PRO A 18 -30.51 -6.81 -18.62
CA PRO A 18 -30.25 -7.91 -19.55
C PRO A 18 -30.79 -7.61 -20.95
N CYS A 19 -29.96 -7.81 -21.98
CA CYS A 19 -30.40 -7.74 -23.37
C CYS A 19 -31.27 -8.96 -23.75
N ALA A 20 -32.53 -8.73 -24.12
CA ALA A 20 -33.36 -9.74 -24.77
C ALA A 20 -33.06 -9.78 -26.28
N ARG A 21 -32.67 -10.96 -26.79
CA ARG A 21 -32.54 -11.20 -28.24
C ARG A 21 -33.91 -11.19 -28.91
N SER A 22 -34.01 -10.54 -30.07
CA SER A 22 -35.00 -10.89 -31.09
C SER A 22 -34.26 -11.26 -32.37
N ILE A 23 -34.55 -12.45 -32.89
CA ILE A 23 -33.97 -13.06 -34.09
C ILE A 23 -35.05 -13.01 -35.17
N GLY A 24 -34.77 -12.48 -36.36
CA GLY A 24 -35.82 -12.30 -37.38
C GLY A 24 -35.38 -11.77 -38.74
N ASN A 25 -34.66 -12.61 -39.51
CA ASN A 25 -34.63 -12.65 -40.98
C ASN A 25 -34.46 -11.37 -41.83
N ARG A 26 -33.23 -11.21 -42.34
CA ARG A 26 -32.94 -11.00 -43.78
C ARG A 26 -31.75 -11.90 -44.14
N PRO A 27 -31.80 -12.64 -45.27
CA PRO A 27 -31.19 -12.19 -46.54
C PRO A 27 -32.05 -12.64 -47.77
N LEU A 28 -31.74 -12.45 -49.06
CA LEU A 28 -30.78 -11.63 -49.85
C LEU A 28 -31.33 -11.50 -51.30
N LEU A 29 -30.72 -10.64 -52.13
CA LEU A 29 -30.90 -10.63 -53.59
C LEU A 29 -29.81 -11.46 -54.30
N ALA A 30 -30.22 -12.39 -55.18
CA ALA A 30 -29.48 -12.94 -56.35
C ALA A 30 -30.47 -13.87 -57.09
N ALA A 31 -30.81 -13.75 -58.39
CA ALA A 31 -30.00 -13.74 -59.62
C ALA A 31 -29.41 -15.12 -60.02
N LEU A 32 -30.04 -15.82 -60.98
CA LEU A 32 -29.38 -16.30 -62.22
C LEU A 32 -30.37 -16.87 -63.27
N LEU A 33 -29.87 -17.10 -64.50
CA LEU A 33 -30.59 -17.60 -65.68
C LEU A 33 -30.51 -19.13 -65.87
N ALA A 34 -31.62 -19.73 -66.31
CA ALA A 34 -31.76 -20.90 -67.22
C ALA A 34 -33.28 -21.23 -67.30
N GLY A 35 -33.90 -21.73 -68.38
CA GLY A 35 -33.41 -22.13 -69.70
C GLY A 35 -34.03 -23.47 -70.12
N GLY A 36 -34.88 -23.50 -71.16
CA GLY A 36 -35.19 -24.73 -71.93
C GLY A 36 -36.62 -25.33 -71.87
N LEU A 37 -37.35 -25.14 -72.99
CA LEU A 37 -38.05 -26.14 -73.83
C LEU A 37 -39.16 -27.09 -73.28
N GLY A 38 -40.25 -27.23 -74.09
CA GLY A 38 -41.29 -28.29 -74.04
C GLY A 38 -42.69 -27.74 -74.41
N LEU A 39 -43.18 -27.84 -75.66
CA LEU A 39 -44.03 -28.93 -76.23
C LEU A 39 -45.42 -29.00 -75.55
N THR A 40 -46.61 -29.07 -76.19
CA THR A 40 -47.15 -29.27 -77.57
C THR A 40 -48.62 -28.74 -77.56
N ALA A 41 -49.42 -28.50 -78.61
CA ALA A 41 -49.67 -29.10 -79.94
C ALA A 41 -50.30 -28.01 -80.86
N VAL A 42 -50.24 -27.98 -82.19
CA VAL A 42 -50.48 -28.98 -83.26
C VAL A 42 -51.95 -29.45 -83.38
N ALA A 43 -52.65 -28.91 -84.37
CA ALA A 43 -53.77 -29.57 -85.07
C ALA A 43 -53.83 -29.04 -86.52
N VAL A 44 -53.74 -29.96 -87.49
CA VAL A 44 -53.88 -29.70 -88.93
C VAL A 44 -54.82 -30.77 -89.50
N ALA A 45 -55.83 -30.34 -90.25
CA ALA A 45 -56.64 -31.13 -91.18
C ALA A 45 -57.27 -30.13 -92.17
N ALA A 46 -57.18 -30.17 -93.51
CA ALA A 46 -56.96 -31.23 -94.51
C ALA A 46 -58.25 -31.99 -94.93
N ALA A 47 -58.67 -31.73 -96.18
CA ALA A 47 -59.67 -32.43 -97.02
C ALA A 47 -61.14 -32.47 -96.50
N ASP A 48 -62.21 -32.39 -97.30
CA ASP A 48 -62.42 -32.94 -98.65
C ASP A 48 -63.56 -32.26 -99.47
N THR A 49 -63.46 -32.40 -100.80
CA THR A 49 -64.47 -32.37 -101.92
C THR A 49 -65.87 -31.71 -101.84
N ASP A 50 -66.10 -30.69 -102.70
CA ASP A 50 -67.04 -30.63 -103.88
C ASP A 50 -68.58 -30.86 -103.75
N PRO A 51 -69.46 -30.48 -104.73
CA PRO A 51 -69.19 -29.94 -106.08
C PRO A 51 -70.06 -28.77 -106.65
N ALA A 52 -69.46 -28.01 -107.58
CA ALA A 52 -70.01 -27.52 -108.88
C ALA A 52 -71.25 -26.57 -108.98
N PRO A 53 -71.57 -25.99 -110.18
CA PRO A 53 -70.72 -25.10 -110.97
C PRO A 53 -71.46 -23.88 -111.61
N GLN A 54 -70.71 -22.91 -112.15
CA GLN A 54 -70.79 -22.40 -113.55
C GLN A 54 -69.71 -21.33 -113.76
N PRO A 55 -68.75 -21.59 -114.66
CA PRO A 55 -68.62 -20.74 -115.86
C PRO A 55 -68.44 -21.56 -117.15
N ASP A 56 -68.92 -21.05 -118.29
CA ASP A 56 -68.88 -21.80 -119.55
C ASP A 56 -67.54 -21.72 -120.29
N VAL A 57 -67.17 -22.92 -120.77
CA VAL A 57 -66.07 -23.31 -121.67
C VAL A 57 -66.67 -24.34 -122.65
N ALA A 58 -66.20 -24.54 -123.88
CA ALA A 58 -64.97 -24.12 -124.54
C ALA A 58 -65.22 -23.88 -126.05
N ALA A 59 -64.31 -23.24 -126.81
CA ALA A 59 -63.37 -23.93 -127.71
C ALA A 59 -63.61 -25.44 -127.94
N GLU A 60 -63.87 -25.87 -129.18
CA GLU A 60 -62.98 -26.73 -129.99
C GLU A 60 -63.64 -27.31 -131.26
N SER A 61 -62.79 -27.74 -132.20
CA SER A 61 -63.02 -28.77 -133.25
C SER A 61 -64.09 -28.48 -134.33
N THR A 62 -63.72 -28.29 -135.60
CA THR A 62 -63.64 -29.33 -136.66
C THR A 62 -64.92 -30.18 -136.78
N ASP A 63 -65.60 -30.26 -137.92
CA ASP A 63 -65.04 -30.81 -139.16
C ASP A 63 -65.80 -30.35 -140.44
N ALA A 64 -65.48 -30.97 -141.58
CA ALA A 64 -65.79 -30.62 -142.97
C ALA A 64 -67.28 -30.65 -143.42
N SER A 65 -67.45 -30.32 -144.72
CA SER A 65 -68.68 -30.34 -145.54
C SER A 65 -69.53 -29.04 -145.46
N SER A 66 -69.91 -28.38 -146.56
CA SER A 66 -69.77 -28.68 -147.99
C SER A 66 -69.82 -27.42 -148.87
N GLY A 67 -68.96 -27.38 -149.90
CA GLY A 67 -69.41 -27.17 -151.29
C GLY A 67 -69.68 -25.75 -151.79
N SER A 68 -68.74 -25.22 -152.58
CA SER A 68 -69.04 -24.39 -153.76
C SER A 68 -69.87 -25.21 -154.79
N PRO A 69 -70.59 -24.60 -155.75
CA PRO A 69 -69.95 -23.98 -156.92
C PRO A 69 -70.55 -22.59 -157.25
N ASP A 70 -69.89 -21.64 -157.92
CA ASP A 70 -68.92 -21.69 -159.03
C ASP A 70 -69.55 -21.98 -160.42
N ALA A 71 -68.93 -21.38 -161.44
CA ALA A 71 -69.10 -21.58 -162.87
C ALA A 71 -70.44 -21.22 -163.57
N SER A 72 -70.28 -20.95 -164.86
CA SER A 72 -71.28 -20.43 -165.79
C SER A 72 -71.61 -21.43 -166.91
N SER A 73 -72.64 -21.09 -167.68
CA SER A 73 -72.94 -21.56 -169.05
C SER A 73 -73.68 -22.89 -169.26
N HIS A 74 -74.80 -22.80 -169.97
CA HIS A 74 -75.13 -23.63 -171.15
C HIS A 74 -76.16 -22.88 -172.01
N ALA A 75 -76.22 -23.21 -173.30
CA ALA A 75 -77.08 -22.56 -174.29
C ALA A 75 -77.68 -23.63 -175.23
N ASP A 76 -78.93 -23.43 -175.65
CA ASP A 76 -79.60 -23.92 -176.87
C ASP A 76 -80.95 -23.17 -176.94
N ALA A 77 -81.32 -22.39 -177.97
CA ALA A 77 -81.45 -22.62 -179.41
C ALA A 77 -82.89 -23.02 -179.84
N ALA A 78 -83.63 -22.06 -180.41
CA ALA A 78 -84.83 -22.27 -181.24
C ALA A 78 -85.05 -21.05 -182.17
N GLU A 79 -85.51 -21.29 -183.40
CA GLU A 79 -85.44 -20.35 -184.54
C GLU A 79 -86.69 -19.47 -184.75
N ALA A 80 -86.51 -18.30 -185.41
CA ALA A 80 -87.28 -17.93 -186.62
C ALA A 80 -86.77 -16.63 -187.31
N LYS A 81 -86.33 -16.75 -188.58
CA LYS A 81 -86.45 -15.83 -189.77
C LYS A 81 -86.51 -14.29 -189.53
N ALA A 82 -85.76 -13.42 -190.22
CA ALA A 82 -85.44 -13.38 -191.67
C ALA A 82 -84.31 -12.34 -191.97
N ASP A 83 -83.88 -12.27 -193.24
CA ASP A 83 -82.65 -11.62 -193.72
C ASP A 83 -82.66 -10.07 -193.83
N ASP A 84 -81.51 -9.44 -193.54
CA ASP A 84 -80.99 -8.24 -194.24
C ASP A 84 -79.45 -8.10 -194.03
N PRO A 85 -78.60 -8.09 -195.08
CA PRO A 85 -77.13 -8.17 -194.92
C PRO A 85 -76.44 -6.78 -194.88
N GLY A 86 -75.89 -6.38 -193.73
CA GLY A 86 -75.11 -5.12 -193.66
C GLY A 86 -74.28 -4.76 -192.42
N ALA A 87 -74.35 -5.48 -191.29
CA ALA A 87 -73.93 -4.94 -189.98
C ALA A 87 -72.76 -5.67 -189.24
N GLU A 88 -71.93 -6.45 -189.93
CA GLU A 88 -70.88 -7.26 -189.25
C GLU A 88 -69.63 -6.47 -188.79
N SER A 89 -69.44 -5.23 -189.25
CA SER A 89 -68.26 -4.41 -188.91
C SER A 89 -68.28 -3.83 -187.48
N GLU A 90 -69.47 -3.58 -186.90
CA GLU A 90 -69.58 -2.87 -185.61
C GLU A 90 -69.38 -3.77 -184.38
N ARG A 91 -69.65 -5.06 -184.48
CA ARG A 91 -69.55 -5.99 -183.33
C ARG A 91 -68.12 -6.19 -182.83
N SER A 92 -67.13 -6.24 -183.73
CA SER A 92 -65.72 -6.42 -183.35
C SER A 92 -65.16 -5.24 -182.53
N ALA A 93 -65.65 -4.03 -182.79
CA ALA A 93 -65.23 -2.81 -182.10
C ALA A 93 -65.81 -2.66 -180.67
N LEU A 94 -66.89 -3.38 -180.36
CA LEU A 94 -67.48 -3.40 -179.02
C LEU A 94 -66.81 -4.43 -178.10
N GLN A 95 -66.31 -5.54 -178.65
CA GLN A 95 -65.72 -6.62 -177.85
C GLN A 95 -64.39 -6.22 -177.19
N SER A 96 -63.51 -5.52 -177.92
CA SER A 96 -62.22 -5.02 -177.39
C SER A 96 -62.36 -3.97 -176.28
N LYS A 97 -63.48 -3.22 -176.25
CA LYS A 97 -63.81 -2.29 -175.16
C LYS A 97 -64.23 -3.00 -173.87
N LEU A 98 -64.77 -4.22 -173.97
CA LEU A 98 -65.19 -4.97 -172.79
C LEU A 98 -63.95 -5.44 -171.98
N GLU A 99 -62.95 -6.01 -172.67
CA GLU A 99 -61.70 -6.46 -172.04
C GLU A 99 -60.88 -5.32 -171.41
N THR A 100 -60.87 -4.13 -172.04
CA THR A 100 -60.21 -2.94 -171.45
C THR A 100 -60.94 -2.36 -170.24
N LEU A 101 -62.25 -2.62 -170.08
CA LEU A 101 -62.99 -2.25 -168.88
C LEU A 101 -62.85 -3.30 -167.77
N GLN A 102 -62.75 -4.59 -168.11
CA GLN A 102 -62.53 -5.67 -167.13
C GLN A 102 -61.15 -5.54 -166.46
N SER A 103 -60.06 -5.38 -167.23
CA SER A 103 -58.72 -5.18 -166.64
C SER A 103 -58.61 -3.92 -165.77
N ARG A 104 -59.38 -2.86 -166.10
CA ARG A 104 -59.48 -1.65 -165.29
C ARG A 104 -60.31 -1.85 -164.01
N ALA A 105 -61.32 -2.72 -164.03
CA ALA A 105 -62.08 -3.09 -162.84
C ALA A 105 -61.21 -3.88 -161.86
N GLU A 106 -60.45 -4.86 -162.34
CA GLU A 106 -59.51 -5.64 -161.52
C GLU A 106 -58.42 -4.75 -160.89
N SER A 107 -57.81 -3.85 -161.66
CA SER A 107 -56.84 -2.87 -161.14
C SER A 107 -57.41 -1.93 -160.07
N LEU A 108 -58.69 -1.57 -160.17
CA LEU A 108 -59.36 -0.78 -159.14
C LEU A 108 -59.71 -1.62 -157.90
N GLN A 109 -60.09 -2.90 -158.09
CA GLN A 109 -60.33 -3.85 -157.01
C GLN A 109 -59.06 -4.04 -156.17
N GLU A 110 -57.90 -4.25 -156.80
CA GLU A 110 -56.60 -4.34 -156.13
C GLU A 110 -56.29 -3.07 -155.33
N ARG A 111 -56.47 -1.87 -155.92
CA ARG A 111 -56.27 -0.59 -155.22
C ARG A 111 -57.21 -0.42 -154.03
N VAL A 112 -58.46 -0.88 -154.11
CA VAL A 112 -59.38 -0.90 -152.96
C VAL A 112 -58.83 -1.83 -151.87
N THR A 113 -58.42 -3.05 -152.20
CA THR A 113 -57.85 -3.97 -151.20
C THR A 113 -56.57 -3.45 -150.55
N ALA A 114 -55.69 -2.78 -151.31
CA ALA A 114 -54.48 -2.15 -150.80
C ALA A 114 -54.80 -0.98 -149.84
N LEU A 115 -55.69 -0.06 -150.23
CA LEU A 115 -56.14 1.04 -149.37
C LEU A 115 -56.86 0.55 -148.12
N GLN A 116 -57.55 -0.59 -148.20
CA GLN A 116 -58.23 -1.19 -147.05
C GLN A 116 -57.23 -1.85 -146.09
N ALA A 117 -56.12 -2.39 -146.59
CA ALA A 117 -54.99 -2.83 -145.77
C ALA A 117 -54.26 -1.65 -145.11
N GLU A 118 -54.01 -0.55 -145.83
CA GLU A 118 -53.44 0.68 -145.25
C GLU A 118 -54.34 1.27 -144.17
N LEU A 119 -55.66 1.33 -144.40
CA LEU A 119 -56.63 1.81 -143.41
C LEU A 119 -56.63 0.93 -142.15
N ASN A 120 -56.48 -0.39 -142.30
CA ASN A 120 -56.35 -1.32 -141.17
C ASN A 120 -55.03 -1.09 -140.40
N GLY A 121 -53.93 -0.82 -141.11
CA GLY A 121 -52.64 -0.45 -140.51
C GLY A 121 -52.71 0.84 -139.70
N VAL A 122 -53.25 1.92 -140.27
CA VAL A 122 -53.44 3.21 -139.60
C VAL A 122 -54.39 3.09 -138.40
N ASN A 123 -55.42 2.25 -138.48
CA ASN A 123 -56.29 1.97 -137.32
C ASN A 123 -55.55 1.18 -136.22
N ALA A 124 -54.63 0.27 -136.56
CA ALA A 124 -53.79 -0.42 -135.59
C ALA A 124 -52.79 0.54 -134.91
N GLU A 125 -52.15 1.44 -135.67
CA GLU A 125 -51.28 2.50 -135.11
C GLU A 125 -52.07 3.44 -134.18
N LYS A 126 -53.28 3.86 -134.57
CA LYS A 126 -54.17 4.65 -133.74
C LYS A 126 -54.54 3.92 -132.43
N ALA A 127 -54.80 2.62 -132.48
CA ALA A 127 -55.07 1.82 -131.28
C ALA A 127 -53.85 1.71 -130.36
N ALA A 128 -52.65 1.56 -130.94
CA ALA A 128 -51.39 1.55 -130.18
C ALA A 128 -51.13 2.89 -129.49
N LEU A 129 -51.26 4.02 -130.21
CA LEU A 129 -51.13 5.36 -129.65
C LEU A 129 -52.19 5.67 -128.58
N THR A 130 -53.42 5.17 -128.75
CA THR A 130 -54.47 5.30 -127.71
C THR A 130 -54.06 4.55 -126.45
N SER A 131 -53.56 3.31 -126.59
CA SER A 131 -53.06 2.50 -125.47
C SER A 131 -51.87 3.15 -124.75
N GLU A 132 -51.01 3.87 -125.48
CA GLU A 132 -49.87 4.60 -124.92
C GLU A 132 -50.30 5.89 -124.22
N ILE A 133 -51.30 6.61 -124.75
CA ILE A 133 -51.95 7.74 -124.06
C ILE A 133 -52.58 7.28 -122.74
N ASP A 134 -53.30 6.16 -122.74
CA ASP A 134 -53.90 5.61 -121.51
C ASP A 134 -52.83 5.24 -120.48
N ARG A 135 -51.70 4.67 -120.93
CA ARG A 135 -50.55 4.36 -120.07
C ARG A 135 -49.89 5.62 -119.48
N LEU A 136 -49.73 6.68 -120.27
CA LEU A 136 -49.19 7.96 -119.81
C LEU A 136 -50.14 8.65 -118.84
N ASN A 137 -51.45 8.62 -119.09
CA ASN A 137 -52.48 9.10 -118.16
C ASN A 137 -52.43 8.34 -116.83
N GLN A 138 -52.27 7.01 -116.87
CA GLN A 138 -52.10 6.22 -115.65
C GLN A 138 -50.83 6.63 -114.88
N GLN A 139 -49.70 6.83 -115.56
CA GLN A 139 -48.47 7.32 -114.93
C GLN A 139 -48.63 8.74 -114.36
N GLN A 140 -49.36 9.62 -115.03
CA GLN A 140 -49.67 10.96 -114.53
C GLN A 140 -50.51 10.89 -113.25
N THR A 141 -51.58 10.09 -113.22
CA THR A 141 -52.41 9.94 -111.99
C THR A 141 -51.61 9.33 -110.83
N GLU A 142 -50.66 8.42 -111.10
CA GLU A 142 -49.73 7.93 -110.09
C GLU A 142 -48.79 9.03 -109.55
N LEU A 143 -48.27 9.89 -110.43
CA LEU A 143 -47.40 11.00 -110.05
C LEU A 143 -48.17 12.07 -109.27
N GLU A 144 -49.40 12.39 -109.67
CA GLU A 144 -50.31 13.27 -108.94
C GLU A 144 -50.67 12.67 -107.56
N ALA A 145 -50.94 11.37 -107.47
CA ALA A 145 -51.17 10.67 -106.20
C ALA A 145 -49.92 10.60 -105.30
N LYS A 146 -48.70 10.65 -105.87
CA LYS A 146 -47.44 10.79 -105.13
C LYS A 146 -47.23 12.25 -104.70
N ALA A 147 -47.50 13.23 -105.56
CA ALA A 147 -47.42 14.66 -105.26
C ALA A 147 -48.42 15.07 -104.16
N ALA A 148 -49.63 14.49 -104.15
CA ALA A 148 -50.61 14.70 -103.09
C ALA A 148 -50.15 14.22 -101.69
N LYS A 149 -49.06 13.43 -101.60
CA LYS A 149 -48.43 13.03 -100.33
C LYS A 149 -47.35 14.01 -99.86
N LEU A 150 -46.76 14.81 -100.75
CA LEU A 150 -45.75 15.83 -100.39
C LEU A 150 -46.19 16.76 -99.25
N PRO A 151 -47.37 17.42 -99.27
CA PRO A 151 -47.74 18.34 -98.20
C PRO A 151 -47.91 17.66 -96.83
N ARG A 152 -48.22 16.35 -96.80
CA ARG A 152 -48.23 15.58 -95.53
C ARG A 152 -46.81 15.32 -95.03
N LEU A 153 -45.89 14.93 -95.93
CA LEU A 153 -44.48 14.72 -95.59
C LEU A 153 -43.79 16.03 -95.17
N GLU A 154 -44.14 17.15 -95.79
CA GLU A 154 -43.67 18.49 -95.40
C GLU A 154 -44.20 18.90 -94.02
N GLN A 155 -45.49 18.61 -93.73
CA GLN A 155 -46.08 18.83 -92.41
C GLN A 155 -45.42 17.94 -91.34
N GLU A 156 -45.19 16.65 -91.63
CA GLU A 156 -44.49 15.71 -90.75
C GLU A 156 -43.03 16.14 -90.51
N LEU A 157 -42.33 16.61 -91.55
CA LEU A 157 -40.97 17.15 -91.44
C LEU A 157 -40.93 18.42 -90.57
N GLY A 158 -41.86 19.36 -90.77
CA GLY A 158 -41.96 20.56 -89.94
C GLY A 158 -42.31 20.26 -88.47
N GLN A 159 -43.17 19.25 -88.24
CA GLN A 159 -43.43 18.75 -86.89
C GLN A 159 -42.17 18.15 -86.26
N ALA A 160 -41.45 17.29 -87.00
CA ALA A 160 -40.21 16.67 -86.55
C ALA A 160 -39.10 17.70 -86.27
N GLN A 161 -38.97 18.74 -87.10
CA GLN A 161 -38.06 19.87 -86.88
C GLN A 161 -38.43 20.61 -85.59
N SER A 162 -39.70 20.97 -85.40
CA SER A 162 -40.15 21.65 -84.16
C SER A 162 -39.99 20.79 -82.91
N ALA A 163 -40.04 19.46 -83.04
CA ALA A 163 -39.76 18.52 -81.96
C ALA A 163 -38.25 18.41 -81.66
N ALA A 164 -37.41 18.40 -82.70
CA ALA A 164 -35.96 18.43 -82.57
C ALA A 164 -35.48 19.72 -81.87
N GLU A 165 -35.98 20.90 -82.27
CA GLU A 165 -35.67 22.18 -81.61
C GLU A 165 -36.05 22.18 -80.13
N ARG A 166 -37.21 21.62 -79.76
CA ARG A 166 -37.60 21.45 -78.35
C ARG A 166 -36.66 20.53 -77.60
N ALA A 167 -36.30 19.38 -78.19
CA ALA A 167 -35.36 18.44 -77.59
C ALA A 167 -33.95 19.05 -77.43
N GLU A 168 -33.50 19.90 -78.36
CA GLU A 168 -32.25 20.63 -78.25
C GLU A 168 -32.29 21.69 -77.14
N GLN A 169 -33.40 22.43 -77.00
CA GLN A 169 -33.59 23.38 -75.90
C GLN A 169 -33.64 22.67 -74.53
N GLU A 170 -34.31 21.52 -74.44
CA GLU A 170 -34.32 20.68 -73.23
C GLU A 170 -32.93 20.12 -72.93
N ALA A 171 -32.20 19.62 -73.93
CA ALA A 171 -30.82 19.17 -73.79
C ALA A 171 -29.88 20.30 -73.34
N ALA A 172 -30.07 21.53 -73.83
CA ALA A 172 -29.30 22.69 -73.39
C ALA A 172 -29.57 23.03 -71.92
N ARG A 173 -30.85 23.04 -71.50
CA ARG A 173 -31.24 23.23 -70.08
C ARG A 173 -30.68 22.15 -69.17
N LEU A 174 -30.76 20.88 -69.58
CA LEU A 174 -30.21 19.76 -68.83
C LEU A 174 -28.68 19.84 -68.72
N ARG A 175 -27.98 20.23 -69.79
CA ARG A 175 -26.52 20.49 -69.75
C ARG A 175 -26.17 21.60 -68.76
N GLU A 176 -26.92 22.70 -68.73
CA GLU A 176 -26.69 23.77 -67.76
C GLU A 176 -26.94 23.28 -66.32
N GLN A 177 -28.03 22.56 -66.08
CA GLN A 177 -28.33 21.95 -64.78
C GLN A 177 -27.23 20.98 -64.33
N ILE A 178 -26.70 20.15 -65.24
CA ILE A 178 -25.55 19.27 -64.96
C ILE A 178 -24.36 20.12 -64.51
N VAL A 179 -23.95 21.15 -65.26
CA VAL A 179 -22.82 22.01 -64.88
C VAL A 179 -23.04 22.71 -63.52
N GLN A 180 -24.27 23.13 -63.20
CA GLN A 180 -24.60 23.70 -61.89
C GLN A 180 -24.47 22.65 -60.77
N LEU A 181 -24.99 21.44 -60.97
CA LEU A 181 -24.88 20.33 -60.02
C LEU A 181 -23.44 19.85 -59.84
N GLU A 182 -22.62 19.84 -60.89
CA GLU A 182 -21.20 19.52 -60.80
C GLU A 182 -20.44 20.56 -59.98
N ARG A 183 -20.71 21.86 -60.17
CA ARG A 183 -20.14 22.93 -59.34
C ARG A 183 -20.53 22.78 -57.87
N GLN A 184 -21.80 22.45 -57.58
CA GLN A 184 -22.28 22.19 -56.21
C GLN A 184 -21.66 20.94 -55.59
N ARG A 185 -21.53 19.85 -56.36
CA ARG A 185 -20.83 18.62 -55.96
C ARG A 185 -19.38 18.92 -55.60
N ASP A 186 -18.70 19.70 -56.44
CA ASP A 186 -17.27 19.96 -56.29
C ASP A 186 -16.99 20.94 -55.13
N SER A 187 -17.84 21.97 -54.91
CA SER A 187 -17.73 22.82 -53.72
C SER A 187 -18.02 22.05 -52.43
N ALA A 188 -19.06 21.22 -52.40
CA ALA A 188 -19.35 20.36 -51.26
C ALA A 188 -18.20 19.37 -51.00
N ALA A 189 -17.62 18.77 -52.05
CA ALA A 189 -16.46 17.88 -51.93
C ALA A 189 -15.22 18.61 -51.38
N GLN A 190 -14.98 19.85 -51.79
CA GLN A 190 -13.92 20.69 -51.23
C GLN A 190 -14.16 21.02 -49.75
N GLU A 191 -15.38 21.39 -49.37
CA GLU A 191 -15.76 21.62 -47.98
C GLU A 191 -15.58 20.35 -47.12
N HIS A 192 -16.03 19.19 -47.59
CA HIS A 192 -15.85 17.94 -46.87
C HIS A 192 -14.37 17.57 -46.72
N ARG A 193 -13.54 17.79 -47.75
CA ARG A 193 -12.08 17.63 -47.66
C ARG A 193 -11.45 18.59 -46.64
N ALA A 194 -11.86 19.86 -46.61
CA ALA A 194 -11.38 20.84 -45.62
C ALA A 194 -11.82 20.48 -44.19
N ARG A 195 -13.06 19.99 -44.00
CA ARG A 195 -13.55 19.50 -42.71
C ARG A 195 -12.81 18.24 -42.25
N LEU A 196 -12.45 17.35 -43.17
CA LEU A 196 -11.68 16.14 -42.91
C LEU A 196 -10.23 16.47 -42.51
N THR A 197 -9.53 17.32 -43.26
CA THR A 197 -8.15 17.71 -42.90
C THR A 197 -8.12 18.46 -41.56
N ALA A 198 -9.12 19.31 -41.27
CA ALA A 198 -9.25 19.96 -39.97
C ALA A 198 -9.53 18.97 -38.83
N SER A 199 -10.34 17.91 -39.05
CA SER A 199 -10.60 16.90 -38.02
C SER A 199 -9.38 15.98 -37.81
N GLU A 200 -8.67 15.59 -38.88
CA GLU A 200 -7.39 14.88 -38.79
C GLU A 200 -6.35 15.66 -37.99
N MET A 201 -6.23 16.97 -38.21
CA MET A 201 -5.32 17.83 -37.45
C MET A 201 -5.70 17.89 -35.96
N ARG A 202 -7.00 18.02 -35.63
CA ARG A 202 -7.46 17.91 -34.24
C ARG A 202 -7.14 16.53 -33.63
N VAL A 203 -7.34 15.45 -34.36
CA VAL A 203 -7.00 14.08 -33.90
C VAL A 203 -5.48 13.93 -33.67
N ARG A 204 -4.63 14.49 -34.55
CA ARG A 204 -3.17 14.51 -34.35
C ARG A 204 -2.78 15.31 -33.10
N GLU A 205 -3.43 16.44 -32.86
CA GLU A 205 -3.20 17.24 -31.65
C GLU A 205 -3.66 16.50 -30.39
N HIS A 206 -4.87 15.93 -30.38
CA HIS A 206 -5.35 15.13 -29.26
C HIS A 206 -4.43 13.94 -28.98
N LYS A 207 -3.92 13.24 -30.00
CA LYS A 207 -2.92 12.17 -29.83
C LYS A 207 -1.63 12.68 -29.15
N ARG A 208 -1.11 13.85 -29.54
CA ARG A 208 0.06 14.47 -28.87
C ARG A 208 -0.23 14.84 -27.42
N ARG A 209 -1.43 15.39 -27.14
CA ARG A 209 -1.88 15.70 -25.77
C ARG A 209 -2.00 14.42 -24.92
N MET A 210 -2.59 13.35 -25.47
CA MET A 210 -2.69 12.04 -24.82
C MET A 210 -1.30 11.46 -24.50
N SER A 211 -0.38 11.43 -25.46
CA SER A 211 0.99 10.94 -25.18
C SER A 211 1.74 11.79 -24.13
N GLY A 212 1.43 13.08 -24.04
CA GLY A 212 1.94 13.95 -22.97
C GLY A 212 1.38 13.60 -21.60
N VAL A 213 0.08 13.32 -21.51
CA VAL A 213 -0.59 12.87 -20.27
C VAL A 213 -0.12 11.47 -19.87
N GLU A 214 0.06 10.55 -20.82
CA GLU A 214 0.63 9.22 -20.57
C GLU A 214 2.04 9.30 -19.98
N ALA A 215 2.91 10.18 -20.51
CA ALA A 215 4.24 10.41 -19.97
C ALA A 215 4.22 11.02 -18.55
N GLN A 216 3.29 11.95 -18.28
CA GLN A 216 3.07 12.52 -16.94
C GLN A 216 2.57 11.45 -15.95
N LEU A 217 1.66 10.57 -16.38
CA LEU A 217 1.14 9.48 -15.58
C LEU A 217 2.25 8.49 -15.21
N GLN A 218 3.07 8.07 -16.17
CA GLN A 218 4.26 7.24 -15.90
C GLN A 218 5.27 7.92 -14.95
N GLN A 219 5.43 9.24 -15.03
CA GLN A 219 6.27 9.98 -14.09
C GLN A 219 5.67 10.00 -12.67
N LEU A 220 4.35 10.12 -12.54
CA LEU A 220 3.65 10.07 -11.26
C LEU A 220 3.69 8.67 -10.64
N GLU A 221 3.47 7.61 -11.42
CA GLU A 221 3.61 6.21 -10.98
C GLU A 221 5.01 5.94 -10.41
N ARG A 222 6.07 6.36 -11.12
CA ARG A 222 7.46 6.25 -10.61
C ARG A 222 7.67 7.01 -9.31
N ARG A 223 7.06 8.19 -9.15
CA ARG A 223 7.12 8.98 -7.91
C ARG A 223 6.31 8.35 -6.78
N LEU A 224 5.18 7.69 -7.06
CA LEU A 224 4.40 6.93 -6.09
C LEU A 224 5.21 5.73 -5.59
N ALA A 225 5.73 4.89 -6.49
CA ALA A 225 6.58 3.75 -6.12
C ALA A 225 7.83 4.17 -5.30
N GLN A 226 8.46 5.31 -5.63
CA GLN A 226 9.55 5.87 -4.83
C GLN A 226 9.11 6.31 -3.42
N ARG A 227 7.87 6.81 -3.27
CA ARG A 227 7.31 7.23 -1.97
C ARG A 227 6.85 6.04 -1.14
N GLU A 228 6.25 5.03 -1.75
CA GLU A 228 5.90 3.75 -1.11
C GLU A 228 7.16 3.09 -0.54
N ALA A 229 8.21 2.92 -1.35
CA ALA A 229 9.50 2.41 -0.89
C ALA A 229 10.20 3.32 0.15
N GLN A 230 9.86 4.62 0.21
CA GLN A 230 10.33 5.51 1.28
C GLN A 230 9.55 5.28 2.59
N ILE A 231 8.24 5.05 2.51
CA ILE A 231 7.37 4.76 3.65
C ILE A 231 7.79 3.44 4.30
N GLU A 232 7.94 2.35 3.54
CA GLU A 232 8.40 1.05 4.05
C GLU A 232 9.73 1.15 4.82
N ARG A 233 10.67 1.97 4.32
CA ARG A 233 11.97 2.21 4.98
C ARG A 233 11.82 2.99 6.29
N LEU A 234 10.87 3.91 6.37
CA LEU A 234 10.58 4.67 7.58
C LEU A 234 9.87 3.79 8.61
N GLU A 235 8.87 3.01 8.21
CA GLU A 235 8.18 2.03 9.06
C GLU A 235 9.17 0.99 9.64
N ALA A 236 10.08 0.46 8.81
CA ALA A 236 11.15 -0.43 9.28
C ALA A 236 12.13 0.25 10.25
N ALA A 237 12.37 1.56 10.10
CA ALA A 237 13.20 2.33 11.03
C ALA A 237 12.46 2.64 12.35
N GLU A 238 11.16 2.91 12.30
CA GLU A 238 10.31 3.10 13.47
C GLU A 238 10.13 1.81 14.27
N ALA A 239 9.93 0.67 13.62
CA ALA A 239 9.90 -0.65 14.27
C ALA A 239 11.22 -0.95 15.02
N ARG A 240 12.37 -0.64 14.40
CA ARG A 240 13.69 -0.75 15.06
C ARG A 240 13.81 0.18 16.27
N ARG A 241 13.34 1.43 16.16
CA ARG A 241 13.33 2.40 17.27
C ARG A 241 12.44 1.94 18.42
N ALA A 242 11.26 1.39 18.13
CA ALA A 242 10.37 0.82 19.13
C ALA A 242 11.05 -0.32 19.90
N GLN A 243 11.70 -1.26 19.20
CA GLN A 243 12.48 -2.34 19.82
C GLN A 243 13.63 -1.81 20.70
N THR A 244 14.36 -0.78 20.24
CA THR A 244 15.43 -0.19 21.07
C THR A 244 14.88 0.54 22.30
N ASN A 245 13.72 1.20 22.19
CA ASN A 245 13.08 1.85 23.33
C ASN A 245 12.61 0.83 24.36
N GLU A 246 11.97 -0.26 23.92
CA GLU A 246 11.56 -1.36 24.81
C GLU A 246 12.77 -1.99 25.54
N GLN A 247 13.91 -2.16 24.86
CA GLN A 247 15.15 -2.60 25.49
C GLN A 247 15.69 -1.59 26.52
N LEU A 248 15.58 -0.29 26.25
CA LEU A 248 15.99 0.76 27.18
C LEU A 248 15.06 0.83 28.40
N GLU A 249 13.75 0.70 28.23
CA GLU A 249 12.76 0.65 29.31
C GLU A 249 13.01 -0.55 30.24
N ARG A 250 13.27 -1.74 29.68
CA ARG A 250 13.68 -2.92 30.46
C ARG A 250 14.95 -2.66 31.27
N ARG A 251 15.97 -2.06 30.65
CA ARG A 251 17.23 -1.70 31.34
C ARG A 251 17.06 -0.61 32.39
N LEU A 252 16.12 0.33 32.20
CA LEU A 252 15.78 1.33 33.22
C LEU A 252 15.12 0.67 34.42
N ALA A 253 14.13 -0.20 34.21
CA ALA A 253 13.48 -0.95 35.28
C ALA A 253 14.46 -1.85 36.07
N GLU A 254 15.40 -2.50 35.39
CA GLU A 254 16.50 -3.25 36.04
C GLU A 254 17.38 -2.35 36.92
N ARG A 255 17.71 -1.14 36.45
CA ARG A 255 18.53 -0.16 37.19
C ARG A 255 17.79 0.45 38.37
N GLU A 256 16.51 0.76 38.24
CA GLU A 256 15.66 1.19 39.36
C GLU A 256 15.55 0.09 40.42
N ALA A 257 15.40 -1.17 40.02
CA ALA A 257 15.41 -2.31 40.95
C ALA A 257 16.79 -2.49 41.61
N GLN A 258 17.89 -2.23 40.90
CA GLN A 258 19.23 -2.22 41.46
C GLN A 258 19.41 -1.10 42.50
N ILE A 259 18.95 0.12 42.22
CA ILE A 259 19.01 1.27 43.13
C ILE A 259 18.25 0.95 44.42
N LYS A 260 16.99 0.48 44.33
CA LYS A 260 16.19 0.09 45.51
C LYS A 260 16.86 -0.99 46.38
N ARG A 261 17.60 -1.92 45.75
CA ARG A 261 18.40 -2.94 46.48
C ARG A 261 19.61 -2.33 47.19
N LEU A 262 20.26 -1.34 46.59
CA LEU A 262 21.40 -0.63 47.17
C LEU A 262 20.95 0.27 48.33
N GLU A 263 19.88 1.06 48.16
CA GLU A 263 19.26 1.87 49.22
C GLU A 263 18.89 1.01 50.43
N ALA A 264 18.26 -0.16 50.22
CA ALA A 264 17.95 -1.09 51.28
C ALA A 264 19.21 -1.70 51.96
N ALA A 265 20.31 -1.87 51.22
CA ALA A 265 21.58 -2.32 51.78
C ALA A 265 22.29 -1.21 52.57
N GLU A 266 22.22 0.04 52.14
CA GLU A 266 22.73 1.20 52.85
C GLU A 266 21.96 1.46 54.15
N ALA A 267 20.63 1.38 54.12
CA ALA A 267 19.80 1.46 55.32
C ALA A 267 20.16 0.39 56.37
N ARG A 268 20.40 -0.86 55.92
CA ARG A 268 20.89 -1.94 56.80
C ARG A 268 22.28 -1.63 57.36
N ARG A 269 23.20 -1.11 56.53
CA ARG A 269 24.55 -0.71 56.97
C ARG A 269 24.48 0.41 58.01
N ALA A 270 23.63 1.41 57.81
CA ALA A 270 23.41 2.49 58.77
C ALA A 270 22.93 1.95 60.13
N GLN A 271 21.93 1.05 60.14
CA GLN A 271 21.48 0.38 61.36
C GLN A 271 22.60 -0.42 62.05
N THR A 272 23.41 -1.18 61.29
CA THR A 272 24.54 -1.92 61.89
C THR A 272 25.62 -0.98 62.45
N LYS A 273 25.86 0.17 61.80
CA LYS A 273 26.80 1.18 62.29
C LYS A 273 26.31 1.77 63.63
N GLU A 274 25.04 2.16 63.70
CA GLU A 274 24.44 2.69 64.93
C GLU A 274 24.49 1.66 66.09
N GLN A 275 24.23 0.37 65.79
CA GLN A 275 24.38 -0.72 66.77
C GLN A 275 25.83 -0.88 67.26
N LEU A 276 26.81 -0.72 66.37
CA LEU A 276 28.23 -0.78 66.74
C LEU A 276 28.65 0.44 67.56
N GLU A 277 28.22 1.66 67.21
CA GLU A 277 28.48 2.88 67.98
C GLU A 277 27.89 2.79 69.39
N ARG A 278 26.65 2.29 69.53
CA ARG A 278 26.04 1.99 70.85
C ARG A 278 26.86 0.97 71.65
N ARG A 279 27.41 -0.07 71.00
CA ARG A 279 28.27 -1.07 71.66
C ARG A 279 29.64 -0.52 72.03
N LEU A 280 30.21 0.39 71.25
CA LEU A 280 31.47 1.10 71.57
C LEU A 280 31.28 1.96 72.81
N ALA A 281 30.26 2.82 72.84
CA ALA A 281 29.94 3.65 74.00
C ALA A 281 29.68 2.81 75.28
N GLN A 282 29.04 1.64 75.17
CA GLN A 282 28.89 0.70 76.27
C GLN A 282 30.22 0.11 76.76
N ARG A 283 31.20 -0.10 75.87
CA ARG A 283 32.53 -0.62 76.22
C ARG A 283 33.42 0.48 76.80
N GLU A 284 33.37 1.69 76.27
CA GLU A 284 34.05 2.86 76.82
C GLU A 284 33.58 3.12 78.27
N ALA A 285 32.27 3.19 78.51
CA ALA A 285 31.71 3.30 79.85
C ALA A 285 31.99 2.07 80.75
N GLN A 286 32.31 0.90 80.19
CA GLN A 286 32.77 -0.25 80.96
C GLN A 286 34.24 -0.09 81.37
N ILE A 287 35.09 0.44 80.48
CA ILE A 287 36.50 0.71 80.74
C ILE A 287 36.63 1.76 81.85
N GLU A 288 35.95 2.90 81.74
CA GLU A 288 35.94 3.96 82.78
C GLU A 288 35.55 3.40 84.17
N ARG A 289 34.57 2.50 84.23
CA ARG A 289 34.15 1.83 85.48
C ARG A 289 35.22 0.90 86.03
N LEU A 290 35.96 0.22 85.17
CA LEU A 290 37.06 -0.67 85.57
C LEU A 290 38.27 0.13 86.03
N GLU A 291 38.65 1.21 85.33
CA GLU A 291 39.70 2.15 85.71
C GLU A 291 39.37 2.81 87.06
N ALA A 292 38.13 3.28 87.26
CA ALA A 292 37.70 3.83 88.54
C ALA A 292 37.69 2.77 89.67
N ALA A 293 37.44 1.49 89.36
CA ALA A 293 37.56 0.40 90.34
C ALA A 293 39.02 0.04 90.64
N GLU A 294 39.91 0.13 89.65
CA GLU A 294 41.35 -0.07 89.80
C GLU A 294 41.99 1.05 90.64
N ALA A 295 41.66 2.32 90.35
CA ALA A 295 42.11 3.47 91.13
C ALA A 295 41.64 3.41 92.60
N ARG A 296 40.42 2.92 92.85
CA ARG A 296 39.96 2.64 94.23
C ARG A 296 40.78 1.53 94.87
N ARG A 297 41.06 0.45 94.14
CA ARG A 297 41.87 -0.67 94.65
C ARG A 297 43.30 -0.25 94.97
N SER A 298 43.95 0.55 94.11
CA SER A 298 45.29 1.08 94.37
C SER A 298 45.29 1.99 95.59
N GLN A 299 44.32 2.90 95.73
CA GLN A 299 44.18 3.74 96.93
C GLN A 299 43.96 2.90 98.20
N THR A 300 43.09 1.88 98.17
CA THR A 300 42.92 0.99 99.33
C THR A 300 44.17 0.17 99.64
N LYS A 301 44.94 -0.20 98.61
CA LYS A 301 46.21 -0.92 98.80
C LYS A 301 47.24 -0.01 99.48
N GLU A 302 47.40 1.22 99.00
CA GLU A 302 48.30 2.23 99.60
C GLU A 302 47.92 2.58 101.04
N GLN A 303 46.63 2.70 101.34
CA GLN A 303 46.11 2.87 102.70
C GLN A 303 46.46 1.67 103.59
N LEU A 304 46.31 0.45 103.09
CA LEU A 304 46.69 -0.77 103.82
C LEU A 304 48.21 -0.89 103.99
N GLU A 305 49.01 -0.52 103.00
CA GLU A 305 50.48 -0.53 103.08
C GLU A 305 50.98 0.51 104.10
N THR A 306 50.43 1.72 104.10
CA THR A 306 50.69 2.74 105.14
C THR A 306 50.28 2.24 106.52
N ARG A 307 49.09 1.65 106.66
CA ARG A 307 48.62 1.13 107.96
C ARG A 307 49.45 -0.06 108.44
N LEU A 308 49.97 -0.89 107.54
CA LEU A 308 50.90 -1.97 107.87
C LEU A 308 52.28 -1.42 108.31
N ALA A 309 52.74 -0.32 107.72
CA ALA A 309 53.95 0.37 108.17
C ALA A 309 53.76 0.96 109.58
N GLU A 310 52.69 1.72 109.83
CA GLU A 310 52.35 2.26 111.16
C GLU A 310 52.29 1.18 112.26
N LEU A 311 51.77 0.00 111.92
CA LEU A 311 51.67 -1.13 112.86
C LEU A 311 53.02 -1.82 113.07
N ARG A 312 53.89 -1.89 112.06
CA ARG A 312 55.27 -2.37 112.20
C ARG A 312 56.10 -1.41 113.07
N ASP A 313 55.91 -0.10 112.94
CA ASP A 313 56.61 0.89 113.76
C ASP A 313 56.19 0.89 115.24
N GLN A 314 55.11 0.19 115.59
CA GLN A 314 54.67 -0.03 116.97
C GLN A 314 55.09 -1.38 117.54
N LEU A 315 55.68 -2.26 116.72
CA LEU A 315 56.11 -3.60 117.09
C LEU A 315 57.63 -3.65 117.29
N PRO A 316 58.12 -4.51 118.19
CA PRO A 316 59.55 -4.74 118.35
C PRO A 316 60.11 -5.60 117.21
N ALA A 317 61.40 -5.43 116.92
CA ALA A 317 62.13 -6.15 115.88
C ALA A 317 61.89 -7.68 115.82
N PRO A 318 61.94 -8.47 116.92
CA PRO A 318 61.66 -9.91 116.88
C PRO A 318 60.22 -10.27 116.49
N GLU A 319 59.25 -9.36 116.65
CA GLU A 319 57.86 -9.53 116.20
C GLU A 319 57.62 -8.96 114.79
N GLY A 320 58.69 -8.57 114.08
CA GLY A 320 58.65 -8.08 112.69
C GLY A 320 58.39 -6.57 112.54
N GLY A 321 58.56 -5.80 113.63
CA GLY A 321 58.51 -4.34 113.62
C GLY A 321 59.88 -3.67 113.49
N THR A 322 59.94 -2.36 113.75
CA THR A 322 61.17 -1.56 113.61
C THR A 322 61.80 -1.15 114.95
N VAL A 323 61.06 -1.19 116.06
CA VAL A 323 61.59 -0.78 117.38
C VAL A 323 62.66 -1.77 117.85
N THR A 324 63.89 -1.28 118.05
CA THR A 324 64.99 -2.09 118.59
C THR A 324 64.89 -2.22 120.10
N ALA A 325 65.57 -3.22 120.67
CA ALA A 325 65.64 -3.40 122.12
C ALA A 325 66.29 -2.21 122.83
N ASP A 326 67.27 -1.57 122.19
CA ASP A 326 67.99 -0.44 122.78
C ASP A 326 67.14 0.85 122.78
N GLU A 327 66.40 1.13 121.70
CA GLU A 327 65.42 2.25 121.67
C GLU A 327 64.27 2.03 122.66
N ALA A 328 63.77 0.80 122.76
CA ALA A 328 62.75 0.44 123.76
C ALA A 328 63.29 0.61 125.20
N ARG A 329 64.58 0.32 125.41
CA ARG A 329 65.26 0.51 126.71
C ARG A 329 65.39 1.99 127.03
N GLU A 330 65.89 2.80 126.11
CA GLU A 330 66.02 4.25 126.28
C GLU A 330 64.66 4.92 126.56
N GLN A 331 63.60 4.58 125.83
CA GLN A 331 62.27 5.12 126.10
C GLN A 331 61.77 4.73 127.50
N ALA A 332 62.07 3.51 127.94
CA ALA A 332 61.68 3.04 129.27
C ALA A 332 62.52 3.66 130.40
N GLU A 333 63.77 4.04 130.14
CA GLU A 333 64.59 4.89 131.03
C GLU A 333 63.96 6.29 131.16
N GLN A 334 63.61 6.92 130.03
CA GLN A 334 63.01 8.26 130.00
C GLN A 334 61.67 8.29 130.76
N ASP A 335 60.80 7.31 130.53
CA ASP A 335 59.52 7.20 131.24
C ASP A 335 59.71 6.97 132.76
N ALA A 336 60.72 6.20 133.16
CA ALA A 336 61.04 5.97 134.57
C ALA A 336 61.68 7.19 135.23
N ALA A 337 62.53 7.93 134.53
CA ALA A 337 63.08 9.20 134.99
C ALA A 337 61.98 10.25 135.17
N ALA A 338 61.02 10.31 134.25
CA ALA A 338 59.83 11.16 134.37
C ALA A 338 58.97 10.76 135.57
N LEU A 339 58.71 9.46 135.76
CA LEU A 339 57.99 8.94 136.93
C LEU A 339 58.71 9.28 138.25
N ARG A 340 60.04 9.07 138.32
CA ARG A 340 60.86 9.41 139.50
C ARG A 340 60.82 10.90 139.83
N LYS A 341 60.91 11.76 138.82
CA LYS A 341 60.80 13.21 138.99
C LYS A 341 59.45 13.59 139.61
N LEU A 342 58.34 13.08 139.07
CA LEU A 342 57.00 13.33 139.61
C LEU A 342 56.80 12.73 141.02
N LEU A 343 57.36 11.56 141.29
CA LEU A 343 57.32 10.95 142.63
C LEU A 343 58.09 11.79 143.67
N ASN A 344 59.24 12.35 143.30
CA ASN A 344 60.01 13.26 144.15
C ASN A 344 59.28 14.59 144.37
N GLU A 345 58.69 15.18 143.32
CA GLU A 345 57.86 16.39 143.41
C GLU A 345 56.57 16.17 144.24
N GLY A 346 56.08 14.93 144.29
CA GLY A 346 54.92 14.53 145.10
C GLY A 346 55.20 14.25 146.58
N GLN A 347 56.48 14.23 147.02
CA GLN A 347 56.81 13.91 148.42
C GLN A 347 56.27 14.97 149.39
N GLY A 348 55.29 14.57 150.21
CA GLY A 348 54.66 15.45 151.21
C GLY A 348 53.56 16.38 150.69
N VAL A 349 53.21 16.31 149.40
CA VAL A 349 52.23 17.23 148.77
C VAL A 349 50.92 16.51 148.43
N GLN A 350 49.80 16.97 149.00
CA GLN A 350 48.46 16.49 148.64
C GLN A 350 47.91 17.19 147.38
N ASN A 351 48.43 16.83 146.19
CA ASN A 351 47.94 17.35 144.91
C ASN A 351 47.27 16.25 144.04
N PRO A 352 45.93 16.24 143.88
CA PRO A 352 45.22 15.24 143.08
C PRO A 352 45.61 15.21 141.59
N GLN A 353 46.03 16.33 141.01
CA GLN A 353 46.44 16.41 139.60
C GLN A 353 47.80 15.75 139.38
N LEU A 354 48.75 15.94 140.31
CA LEU A 354 50.04 15.25 140.31
C LEU A 354 49.84 13.72 140.36
N TRP A 355 48.92 13.22 141.19
CA TRP A 355 48.58 11.79 141.22
C TRP A 355 47.85 11.26 139.97
N GLN A 356 47.30 12.12 139.11
CA GLN A 356 46.85 11.72 137.77
C GLN A 356 48.03 11.63 136.79
N GLN A 357 48.98 12.57 136.86
CA GLN A 357 50.20 12.57 136.04
C GLN A 357 51.14 11.41 136.40
N VAL A 358 51.28 11.08 137.69
CA VAL A 358 51.97 9.85 138.15
C VAL A 358 51.31 8.62 137.51
N ARG A 359 49.98 8.47 137.56
CA ARG A 359 49.31 7.33 136.91
C ARG A 359 49.45 7.29 135.39
N ALA A 360 49.52 8.45 134.73
CA ALA A 360 49.80 8.51 133.30
C ALA A 360 51.22 8.05 132.97
N THR A 361 52.23 8.48 133.75
CA THR A 361 53.64 8.10 133.57
C THR A 361 53.93 6.67 134.01
N GLU A 362 53.30 6.15 135.07
CA GLU A 362 53.31 4.73 135.41
C GLU A 362 52.79 3.86 134.26
N ASN A 363 51.72 4.30 133.58
CA ASN A 363 51.15 3.59 132.44
C ASN A 363 51.98 3.75 131.15
N ALA A 364 52.69 4.87 130.98
CA ALA A 364 53.67 5.06 129.90
C ALA A 364 54.86 4.11 130.10
N LEU A 365 55.48 4.17 131.28
CA LEU A 365 56.54 3.25 131.69
C LEU A 365 56.12 1.79 131.54
N HIS A 366 54.89 1.43 131.93
CA HIS A 366 54.41 0.06 131.77
C HIS A 366 54.38 -0.38 130.30
N ARG A 367 54.06 0.53 129.36
CA ARG A 367 54.05 0.23 127.92
C ARG A 367 55.46 0.14 127.34
N SER A 368 56.36 1.06 127.68
CA SER A 368 57.75 1.01 127.20
C SER A 368 58.52 -0.17 127.78
N GLN A 369 58.33 -0.50 129.06
CA GLN A 369 58.83 -1.75 129.67
C GLN A 369 58.23 -3.00 129.01
N PHE A 370 56.96 -2.98 128.62
CA PHE A 370 56.34 -4.11 127.91
C PHE A 370 56.92 -4.27 126.49
N LEU A 371 57.13 -3.17 125.76
CA LEU A 371 57.80 -3.19 124.46
C LEU A 371 59.25 -3.69 124.57
N LEU A 372 60.00 -3.23 125.58
CA LEU A 372 61.34 -3.71 125.88
C LEU A 372 61.34 -5.22 126.20
N ALA A 373 60.45 -5.68 127.07
CA ALA A 373 60.33 -7.10 127.40
C ALA A 373 60.05 -7.95 126.14
N ARG A 374 59.23 -7.45 125.21
CA ARG A 374 58.99 -8.12 123.92
C ARG A 374 60.19 -8.06 122.97
N ALA A 375 60.97 -6.98 122.99
CA ALA A 375 62.18 -6.84 122.18
C ALA A 375 63.34 -7.72 122.67
N ASP A 376 63.53 -7.82 124.00
CA ASP A 376 64.53 -8.68 124.65
C ASP A 376 64.10 -10.17 124.74
N GLY A 377 62.87 -10.51 124.32
CA GLY A 377 62.32 -11.87 124.41
C GLY A 377 62.00 -12.33 125.84
N ALA A 378 61.91 -11.39 126.78
CA ALA A 378 61.64 -11.61 128.19
C ALA A 378 60.19 -12.09 128.43
N ARG A 379 60.01 -12.90 129.48
CA ARG A 379 58.76 -13.61 129.77
C ARG A 379 57.56 -12.71 130.04
N THR A 380 57.73 -11.62 130.79
CA THR A 380 56.65 -10.66 131.11
C THR A 380 57.20 -9.35 131.69
N VAL A 381 56.31 -8.41 132.02
CA VAL A 381 56.60 -7.30 132.94
C VAL A 381 55.80 -7.43 134.23
N TYR A 382 56.33 -6.89 135.33
CA TYR A 382 55.67 -6.86 136.63
C TYR A 382 55.63 -5.44 137.22
N ARG A 383 54.46 -5.02 137.70
CA ARG A 383 54.28 -3.72 138.36
C ARG A 383 54.35 -3.87 139.88
N ILE A 384 55.34 -3.22 140.48
CA ILE A 384 55.68 -3.29 141.91
C ILE A 384 54.53 -2.80 142.79
N ARG A 385 54.23 -3.56 143.84
CA ARG A 385 53.21 -3.24 144.86
C ARG A 385 53.89 -2.75 146.16
N PRO A 386 53.15 -2.08 147.05
CA PRO A 386 53.65 -1.73 148.38
C PRO A 386 54.13 -2.97 149.16
N GLY A 387 55.41 -2.97 149.57
CA GLY A 387 56.03 -4.06 150.32
C GLY A 387 56.59 -5.21 149.47
N ASP A 388 56.76 -5.02 148.16
CA ASP A 388 57.54 -5.95 147.33
C ASP A 388 59.05 -5.70 147.46
N SER A 389 59.84 -6.76 147.30
CA SER A 389 61.31 -6.75 147.22
C SER A 389 61.75 -7.57 146.01
N LEU A 390 62.95 -7.34 145.47
CA LEU A 390 63.43 -8.11 144.30
C LEU A 390 63.45 -9.62 144.57
N ALA A 391 63.86 -10.05 145.77
CA ALA A 391 63.81 -11.46 146.19
C ALA A 391 62.38 -12.03 146.23
N ARG A 392 61.39 -11.25 146.67
CA ARG A 392 59.98 -11.66 146.69
C ARG A 392 59.40 -11.77 145.28
N ILE A 393 59.77 -10.85 144.39
CA ILE A 393 59.37 -10.89 142.97
C ILE A 393 60.06 -12.07 142.27
N SER A 394 61.35 -12.31 142.56
CA SER A 394 62.10 -13.48 142.06
C SER A 394 61.41 -14.79 142.44
N SER A 395 61.10 -14.98 143.73
CA SER A 395 60.41 -16.19 144.19
C SER A 395 59.01 -16.35 143.57
N LEU A 396 58.33 -15.26 143.21
CA LEU A 396 57.04 -15.31 142.51
C LEU A 396 57.15 -15.79 141.04
N PHE A 397 58.22 -15.46 140.32
CA PHE A 397 58.36 -15.74 138.88
C PHE A 397 59.28 -16.91 138.53
N TYR A 398 60.34 -17.10 139.31
CA TYR A 398 61.33 -18.16 139.14
C TYR A 398 61.24 -19.27 140.20
N GLY A 399 60.50 -19.03 141.29
CA GLY A 399 60.41 -19.93 142.44
C GLY A 399 61.52 -19.70 143.47
N ASP A 400 62.69 -19.26 143.03
CA ASP A 400 63.85 -18.95 143.89
C ASP A 400 63.92 -17.45 144.24
N GLY A 401 64.20 -17.14 145.51
CA GLY A 401 64.42 -15.78 145.99
C GLY A 401 65.80 -15.23 145.67
N ASP A 402 66.80 -16.10 145.48
CA ASP A 402 68.19 -15.73 145.26
C ASP A 402 68.49 -15.31 143.80
N ASP A 403 67.63 -15.71 142.85
CA ASP A 403 67.68 -15.32 141.43
C ASP A 403 67.35 -13.83 141.16
N TRP A 404 67.14 -13.03 142.23
CA TRP A 404 66.77 -11.61 142.15
C TRP A 404 67.76 -10.77 141.35
N SER A 405 69.04 -11.16 141.32
CA SER A 405 70.08 -10.47 140.55
C SER A 405 69.77 -10.46 139.05
N ARG A 406 69.08 -11.47 138.51
CA ARG A 406 68.68 -11.53 137.09
C ARG A 406 67.61 -10.49 136.76
N ILE A 407 66.67 -10.25 137.69
CA ILE A 407 65.69 -9.15 137.58
C ILE A 407 66.43 -7.82 137.64
N PHE A 408 67.36 -7.67 138.58
CA PHE A 408 68.15 -6.44 138.71
C PHE A 408 68.95 -6.14 137.44
N GLU A 409 69.65 -7.13 136.88
CA GLU A 409 70.42 -7.03 135.64
C GLU A 409 69.58 -6.62 134.44
N ALA A 410 68.42 -7.25 134.24
CA ALA A 410 67.47 -6.89 133.18
C ALA A 410 66.78 -5.52 133.38
N ASN A 411 66.96 -4.90 134.55
CA ASN A 411 66.37 -3.61 134.90
C ASN A 411 67.42 -2.56 135.30
N ARG A 412 68.71 -2.71 134.98
CA ARG A 412 69.75 -1.73 135.37
C ARG A 412 69.57 -0.35 134.75
N HIS A 413 68.89 -0.28 133.61
CA HIS A 413 68.43 0.94 132.97
C HIS A 413 67.50 1.75 133.90
N LEU A 414 66.75 1.04 134.75
CA LEU A 414 65.98 1.64 135.83
C LEU A 414 66.80 1.71 137.12
N LEU A 415 67.18 0.57 137.68
CA LEU A 415 67.63 0.43 139.06
C LEU A 415 69.15 0.60 139.19
N GLU A 416 69.57 1.70 139.82
CA GLU A 416 70.95 1.92 140.24
C GLU A 416 71.34 1.00 141.42
N ASP A 417 70.43 0.87 142.40
CA ASP A 417 70.55 0.07 143.63
C ASP A 417 69.40 -0.96 143.71
N PRO A 418 69.67 -2.24 144.05
CA PRO A 418 68.64 -3.28 144.21
C PRO A 418 67.48 -2.94 145.16
N ASN A 419 67.71 -2.03 146.12
CA ASN A 419 66.74 -1.67 147.15
C ASN A 419 65.85 -0.47 146.76
N GLN A 420 66.11 0.21 145.64
CA GLN A 420 65.33 1.38 145.19
C GLN A 420 64.03 0.99 144.47
N LEU A 421 63.17 0.22 145.14
CA LEU A 421 61.85 -0.15 144.63
C LEU A 421 60.77 0.78 145.15
N TYR A 422 59.96 1.32 144.24
CA TYR A 422 58.82 2.17 144.56
C TYR A 422 57.53 1.53 144.03
N PRO A 423 56.42 1.56 144.79
CA PRO A 423 55.13 1.08 144.30
C PRO A 423 54.75 1.84 143.04
N GLY A 424 54.33 1.11 142.00
CA GLY A 424 53.98 1.71 140.70
C GLY A 424 55.00 1.52 139.59
N LEU A 425 56.29 1.36 139.94
CA LEU A 425 57.36 1.04 138.98
C LEU A 425 57.06 -0.29 138.26
N THR A 426 57.35 -0.37 136.95
CA THR A 426 57.25 -1.62 136.19
C THR A 426 58.65 -2.14 135.88
N LEU A 427 58.88 -3.44 136.09
CA LEU A 427 60.14 -4.14 135.80
C LEU A 427 59.94 -5.17 134.68
N VAL A 428 60.95 -5.36 133.83
CA VAL A 428 61.09 -6.54 132.96
C VAL A 428 61.36 -7.78 133.80
N ILE A 429 60.70 -8.90 133.49
CA ILE A 429 60.98 -10.22 134.04
C ILE A 429 61.47 -11.11 132.89
N PRO A 430 62.79 -11.37 132.80
CA PRO A 430 63.40 -12.32 131.86
C PRO A 430 62.64 -13.65 131.70
#